data_AF-A0A533XM33-F1
#
_entry.id   AF-A0A533XM33-F1
#
_cell.length_a   1.000
_cell.length_b   1.000
_cell.length_c   1.000
_cell.angle_alpha   90.00
_cell.angle_beta   90.00
_cell.angle_gamma   90.00
#
_symmetry.space_group_name_H-M   'P 1'
#
loop_
_entity.id
_entity.type
_entity.pdbx_description
1 polymer ?
#
loop_
_entity_poly.entity_id
_entity_poly.type
_entity_poly.pdbx_seq_one_letter_code
_entity_poly.pdbx_strand_id
1 'polypeptide(L)' 'MVLLEFSMSPLGKGESVGKYVARSLDIIDKSGVDYRLNPMGTVLEGEWEEVFAVVKRCY' A
#
# COMPACT_ATOMS: atom_id res chain seq x y z
N MET A 1 7.22 16.42 2.24
CA MET A 1 5.89 15.84 2.51
C MET A 1 5.04 15.72 1.25
N VAL A 2 4.51 14.52 0.98
CA VAL A 2 3.65 14.17 -0.15
C VAL A 2 2.48 13.30 0.30
N LEU A 3 1.39 13.34 -0.47
CA LEU A 3 0.28 12.41 -0.40
C LEU A 3 0.31 11.51 -1.63
N LEU A 4 0.27 10.19 -1.42
CA LEU A 4 0.30 9.19 -2.48
C LEU A 4 -0.84 8.19 -2.27
N GLU A 5 -1.62 7.94 -3.33
CA GLU A 5 -2.58 6.83 -3.33
C GLU A 5 -1.94 5.61 -3.98
N PHE A 6 -1.90 4.51 -3.23
CA PHE A 6 -1.36 3.22 -3.64
C PHE A 6 -2.49 2.19 -3.77
N SER A 7 -2.55 1.51 -4.90
CA SER A 7 -3.46 0.39 -5.14
C SER A 7 -2.71 -0.74 -5.85
N MET A 8 -2.88 -1.97 -5.35
CA MET A 8 -2.23 -3.15 -5.91
C MET A 8 -3.27 -4.16 -6.38
N SER A 9 -3.33 -4.35 -7.70
CA SER A 9 -4.26 -5.25 -8.37
C SER A 9 -3.53 -6.47 -8.91
N PRO A 10 -3.52 -7.62 -8.20
CA PRO A 10 -2.80 -8.80 -8.65
C PRO A 10 -3.52 -9.43 -9.84
N LEU A 11 -2.87 -9.39 -11.01
CA LEU A 11 -3.40 -9.98 -12.23
C LEU A 11 -3.25 -11.51 -12.23
N GLY A 12 -4.27 -12.22 -12.74
CA GLY A 12 -4.24 -13.68 -12.89
C GLY A 12 -4.34 -14.48 -11.60
N LYS A 13 -4.79 -13.87 -10.48
CA LYS A 13 -4.94 -14.54 -9.18
C LYS A 13 -6.37 -14.88 -8.78
N GLY A 14 -7.31 -14.81 -9.72
CA GLY A 14 -8.75 -15.00 -9.50
C GLY A 14 -9.43 -13.76 -8.91
N GLU A 15 -10.71 -13.88 -8.57
CA GLU A 15 -11.53 -12.76 -8.07
C GLU A 15 -11.19 -12.37 -6.62
N SER A 16 -10.83 -13.37 -5.79
CA SER A 16 -10.50 -13.14 -4.39
C SER A 16 -9.03 -12.76 -4.24
N VAL A 17 -8.78 -11.46 -4.16
CA VAL A 17 -7.42 -10.89 -4.06
C VAL A 17 -7.07 -10.39 -2.65
N GLY A 18 -7.96 -10.56 -1.68
CA GLY A 18 -7.81 -10.00 -0.33
C GLY A 18 -6.52 -10.40 0.39
N LYS A 19 -6.01 -11.61 0.18
CA LYS A 19 -4.73 -12.06 0.75
C LYS A 19 -3.52 -11.24 0.28
N TYR A 20 -3.55 -10.74 -0.95
CA TYR A 20 -2.48 -9.90 -1.49
C TYR A 20 -2.57 -8.49 -0.93
N VAL A 21 -3.79 -7.94 -0.85
CA VAL A 21 -4.05 -6.65 -0.24
C VAL A 21 -3.64 -6.64 1.23
N ALA A 22 -3.98 -7.69 1.99
CA ALA A 22 -3.60 -7.84 3.40
C ALA A 22 -2.08 -7.88 3.60
N ARG A 23 -1.33 -8.53 2.69
CA ARG A 23 0.14 -8.53 2.72
C ARG A 23 0.69 -7.12 2.54
N SER A 24 0.19 -6.36 1.56
CA SER A 24 0.66 -4.99 1.32
C SER A 24 0.31 -4.07 2.49
N LEU A 25 -0.86 -4.26 3.12
CA LEU A 25 -1.25 -3.51 4.31
C LEU A 25 -0.35 -3.80 5.51
N ASP A 26 0.03 -5.06 5.74
CA ASP A 26 0.97 -5.42 6.81
C ASP A 26 2.35 -4.77 6.62
N ILE A 27 2.80 -4.61 5.37
CA ILE A 27 4.06 -3.90 5.05
C ILE A 27 3.91 -2.39 5.34
N ILE A 28 2.78 -1.80 4.96
CA ILE A 28 2.49 -0.39 5.21
C ILE A 28 2.40 -0.11 6.72
N ASP A 29 1.66 -0.93 7.47
CA ASP A 29 1.49 -0.79 8.92
C ASP A 29 2.84 -0.86 9.66
N LYS A 30 3.70 -1.82 9.28
CA LYS A 30 5.05 -1.97 9.83
C LYS A 30 6.03 -0.87 9.42
N SER A 31 5.68 -0.04 8.42
CA SER A 31 6.56 1.03 7.97
C SER A 31 6.57 2.24 8.89
N GLY A 32 5.50 2.43 9.68
CA GLY A 32 5.30 3.61 10.51
C GLY A 32 4.92 4.88 9.75
N VAL A 33 4.72 4.80 8.42
CA VAL A 33 4.20 5.91 7.61
C VAL A 33 2.71 6.10 7.89
N ASP A 34 2.27 7.35 8.06
CA ASP A 34 0.85 7.65 8.24
C ASP A 34 0.06 7.21 7.01
N TYR A 35 -0.99 6.42 7.23
CA TYR A 35 -1.77 5.86 6.15
C TYR A 35 -3.27 5.77 6.46
N ARG A 36 -4.06 5.73 5.40
CA ARG A 36 -5.50 5.49 5.47
C ARG A 36 -5.94 4.52 4.40
N LEU A 37 -6.45 3.36 4.84
CA LEU A 37 -7.09 2.39 3.96
C LEU A 37 -8.49 2.89 3.54
N ASN A 38 -8.81 2.72 2.26
CA ASN A 38 -10.13 2.97 1.69
C ASN A 38 -10.53 1.77 0.78
N PRO A 39 -11.78 1.70 0.30
CA PRO A 39 -12.24 0.55 -0.52
C PRO A 39 -11.51 0.36 -1.86
N MET A 40 -10.88 1.42 -2.40
CA MET A 40 -10.23 1.41 -3.73
C MET A 40 -8.69 1.42 -3.67
N GLY A 41 -8.11 1.68 -2.50
CA GLY A 41 -6.67 1.85 -2.33
C GLY A 41 -6.28 2.24 -0.90
N THR A 42 -5.01 2.58 -0.73
CA THR A 42 -4.43 3.04 0.53
C THR A 42 -3.73 4.36 0.28
N VAL A 43 -4.10 5.39 1.04
CA VAL A 43 -3.43 6.69 0.99
C VAL A 43 -2.28 6.69 1.99
N LEU A 44 -1.11 7.16 1.56
CA LEU A 44 0.11 7.30 2.34
C LEU A 44 0.49 8.77 2.42
N GLU A 45 0.89 9.23 3.61
CA GLU A 45 1.36 10.60 3.87
C GLU A 45 2.74 10.55 4.52
N GLY A 46 3.71 11.27 3.95
CA GLY A 46 5.07 11.29 4.50
C GLY A 46 6.10 11.92 3.58
N GLU A 47 7.38 11.69 3.85
CA GLU A 47 8.45 12.13 2.96
C GLU A 47 8.57 11.26 1.71
N TRP A 48 8.98 11.89 0.60
CA TRP A 48 9.02 11.25 -0.73
C TRP A 48 9.75 9.90 -0.70
N GLU A 49 10.96 9.87 -0.13
CA GLU A 49 11.78 8.65 -0.05
C GLU A 49 11.14 7.57 0.82
N GLU A 50 10.50 7.96 1.92
CA GLU A 50 9.86 7.02 2.85
C GLU A 50 8.65 6.35 2.19
N VAL A 51 7.74 7.15 1.63
CA VAL A 51 6.52 6.67 0.97
C VAL A 51 6.87 5.74 -0.21
N PHE A 52 7.82 6.14 -1.06
CA PHE A 52 8.24 5.29 -2.18
C PHE A 52 9.00 4.05 -1.74
N ALA A 53 9.76 4.09 -0.64
CA ALA A 53 10.40 2.91 -0.09
C ALA A 53 9.37 1.88 0.39
N VAL A 54 8.24 2.32 0.96
CA VAL A 54 7.13 1.42 1.35
C VAL A 54 6.47 0.82 0.12
N VAL A 55 6.13 1.63 -0.87
CA VAL A 55 5.51 1.15 -2.13
C VAL A 55 6.39 0.10 -2.82
N LYS A 56 7.71 0.29 -2.85
CA LYS A 56 8.65 -0.69 -3.42
C LYS A 56 8.68 -2.01 -2.67
N ARG A 57 8.44 -2.03 -1.35
CA ARG A 57 8.37 -3.28 -0.56
C ARG A 57 7.08 -4.06 -0.82
N CYS A 58 6.01 -3.39 -1.22
CA CYS A 58 4.72 -4.01 -1.53
C CYS A 58 4.73 -4.78 -2.86
N TYR A 59 5.65 -4.46 -3.77
CA TYR A 59 5.82 -5.11 -5.08
C TYR A 59 6.61 -6.43 -4.96
#